data_AF-A0A956K7X9-F1
#
_entry.id   AF-A0A956K7X9-F1
#
_cell.length_a   1.000
_cell.length_b   1.000
_cell.length_c   1.000
_cell.angle_alpha   90.00
_cell.angle_beta   90.00
_cell.angle_gamma   90.00
#
_symmetry.space_group_name_H-M   'P 1'
#
loop_
_entity.id
_entity.type
_entity.pdbx_description
1 polymer ?
#
loop_
_entity_poly.entity_id
_entity_poly.type
_entity_poly.pdbx_seq_one_letter_code
_entity_poly.pdbx_strand_id
1 'polypeptide(L)'
;SYSCANSRLFRTVLYADPELAAWLEDNFVLHWSSERPVPQLAIDFGDGRVVRRTITGNSAHFVLDGEGRVVDVLPGLWSPVAFRQALESSLALHGALAPLEDDDRLAALAVLHETRFEADAARLGDEMARIRRRPDPEALRAWLRSPPGDGSRVAAVEAVPMAIGKAKIEAPILGAATRELGGRPSQRFVSPGPADDLERLMIGQRLAAIDELPASSLAIIAGEQPLDALIPASEREEAMARLVAGLLESIRQDTAKNALELAPRVHSELARRAREGEALDFESVDRWLYAELFQTPADDPWLGLIDPTIYTGLPDGGLKP
;
A
#
# COMPACT_ATOMS: atom_id res chain seq x y z
N SER A 1 -12.66 -11.01 14.53
CA SER A 1 -11.32 -11.00 13.91
C SER A 1 -11.06 -9.59 13.38
N TYR A 2 -9.98 -8.93 13.81
CA TYR A 2 -9.58 -7.66 13.20
C TYR A 2 -8.85 -7.98 11.89
N SER A 3 -9.34 -7.50 10.75
CA SER A 3 -8.57 -7.46 9.50
C SER A 3 -7.76 -6.14 9.45
N CYS A 4 -6.65 -6.13 8.71
CA CYS A 4 -5.79 -4.95 8.53
C CYS A 4 -6.61 -3.73 8.09
N ALA A 5 -6.30 -2.53 8.58
CA ALA A 5 -7.01 -1.31 8.18
C ALA A 5 -7.07 -1.09 6.65
N ASN A 6 -6.04 -1.45 5.88
CA ASN A 6 -6.07 -1.36 4.41
C ASN A 6 -7.15 -2.25 3.79
N SER A 7 -7.30 -3.49 4.28
CA SER A 7 -8.37 -4.40 3.82
C SER A 7 -9.77 -3.86 4.08
N ARG A 8 -9.96 -3.10 5.17
CA ARG A 8 -11.23 -2.43 5.46
C ARG A 8 -11.45 -1.26 4.51
N LEU A 9 -10.41 -0.48 4.24
CA LEU A 9 -10.47 0.59 3.23
C LEU A 9 -10.80 0.04 1.83
N PHE A 10 -10.29 -1.13 1.43
CA PHE A 10 -10.67 -1.75 0.16
C PHE A 10 -12.17 -2.07 0.11
N ARG A 11 -12.72 -2.64 1.18
CA ARG A 11 -14.16 -2.93 1.27
C ARG A 11 -15.00 -1.66 1.20
N THR A 12 -14.56 -0.60 1.87
CA THR A 12 -15.30 0.66 1.92
C THR A 12 -15.16 1.48 0.65
N VAL A 13 -14.00 1.48 0.00
CA VAL A 13 -13.69 2.39 -1.12
C VAL A 13 -13.81 1.69 -2.48
N LEU A 14 -13.24 0.49 -2.62
CA LEU A 14 -13.19 -0.21 -3.90
C LEU A 14 -14.40 -1.13 -4.08
N TYR A 15 -14.60 -2.08 -3.17
CA TYR A 15 -15.61 -3.13 -3.34
C TYR A 15 -17.03 -2.67 -3.04
N ALA A 16 -17.18 -1.51 -2.40
CA ALA A 16 -18.48 -0.87 -2.23
C ALA A 16 -18.93 -0.13 -3.50
N ASP A 17 -18.02 0.19 -4.42
CA ASP A 17 -18.39 0.83 -5.68
C ASP A 17 -19.12 -0.20 -6.56
N PRO A 18 -20.41 0.03 -6.89
CA PRO A 18 -21.22 -0.98 -7.58
C PRO A 18 -20.79 -1.21 -9.03
N GLU A 19 -20.26 -0.18 -9.71
CA GLU A 19 -19.79 -0.33 -11.08
C GLU A 19 -18.49 -1.13 -11.12
N LEU A 20 -17.56 -0.80 -10.22
CA LEU A 20 -16.31 -1.54 -10.09
C LEU A 20 -16.56 -2.99 -9.65
N ALA A 21 -17.45 -3.22 -8.68
CA ALA A 21 -17.76 -4.56 -8.19
C ALA A 21 -18.33 -5.45 -9.30
N ALA A 22 -19.33 -4.95 -10.06
CA ALA A 22 -19.88 -5.69 -11.20
C ALA A 22 -18.82 -5.99 -12.26
N TRP A 23 -17.99 -4.99 -12.59
CA TRP A 23 -16.92 -5.17 -13.55
C TRP A 23 -15.88 -6.20 -13.09
N LEU A 24 -15.53 -6.22 -11.80
CA LEU A 24 -14.61 -7.21 -11.24
C LEU A 24 -15.19 -8.63 -11.34
N GLU A 25 -16.48 -8.82 -11.05
CA GLU A 25 -17.17 -10.11 -11.18
C GLU A 25 -17.20 -10.62 -12.63
N ASP A 26 -17.38 -9.72 -13.59
CA ASP A 26 -17.44 -10.06 -15.01
C ASP A 26 -16.07 -10.45 -15.60
N ASN A 27 -14.96 -9.96 -15.01
CA ASN A 27 -13.63 -10.06 -15.62
C ASN A 27 -12.62 -10.90 -14.82
N PHE A 28 -12.85 -11.16 -13.54
CA PHE A 28 -11.91 -11.87 -12.67
C PHE A 28 -12.56 -12.94 -11.80
N VAL A 29 -11.82 -14.00 -11.51
CA VAL A 29 -12.14 -14.90 -10.40
C VAL A 29 -11.58 -14.30 -9.11
N LEU A 30 -12.47 -13.82 -8.24
CA LEU A 30 -12.08 -13.11 -7.02
C LEU A 30 -11.71 -14.09 -5.90
N HIS A 31 -10.53 -13.88 -5.32
CA HIS A 31 -10.02 -14.67 -4.19
C HIS A 31 -9.41 -13.75 -3.12
N TRP A 32 -9.51 -14.17 -1.85
CA TRP A 32 -8.90 -13.48 -0.72
C TRP A 32 -7.94 -14.43 0.01
N SER A 33 -6.65 -14.09 0.02
CA SER A 33 -5.63 -14.73 0.85
C SER A 33 -5.27 -13.84 2.05
N SER A 34 -4.87 -14.46 3.16
CA SER A 34 -4.38 -13.76 4.36
C SER A 34 -3.00 -14.27 4.69
N GLU A 35 -1.99 -13.39 4.63
CA GLU A 35 -0.60 -13.78 4.87
C GLU A 35 -0.33 -14.23 6.30
N ARG A 36 -0.75 -13.42 7.29
CA ARG A 36 -0.56 -13.73 8.71
C ARG A 36 -1.62 -13.04 9.57
N PRO A 37 -1.79 -13.47 10.84
CA PRO A 37 -2.55 -12.70 11.81
C PRO A 37 -2.00 -11.26 11.91
N VAL A 38 -2.89 -10.28 11.88
CA VAL A 38 -2.48 -8.87 11.97
C VAL A 38 -2.01 -8.53 13.38
N PRO A 39 -0.89 -7.79 13.54
CA PRO A 39 -0.45 -7.33 14.84
C PRO A 39 -1.47 -6.35 15.42
N GLN A 40 -1.64 -6.35 16.74
CA GLN A 40 -2.54 -5.45 17.44
C GLN A 40 -1.77 -4.72 18.55
N LEU A 41 -1.91 -3.40 18.57
CA LEU A 41 -1.49 -2.56 19.69
C LEU A 41 -2.70 -2.29 20.59
N ALA A 42 -2.51 -2.45 21.89
CA ALA A 42 -3.44 -2.01 22.91
C ALA A 42 -2.76 -1.00 23.83
N ILE A 43 -3.36 0.18 23.99
CA ILE A 43 -2.94 1.19 24.96
C ILE A 43 -4.04 1.28 26.01
N ASP A 44 -3.69 0.94 27.26
CA ASP A 44 -4.58 1.04 28.41
C ASP A 44 -4.37 2.40 29.10
N PHE A 45 -5.44 3.18 29.24
CA PHE A 45 -5.45 4.49 29.88
C PHE A 45 -5.92 4.43 31.35
N GLY A 46 -6.18 3.23 31.88
CA GLY A 46 -6.86 3.04 33.16
C GLY A 46 -8.37 3.26 33.08
N ASP A 47 -9.06 2.96 34.18
CA ASP A 47 -10.52 3.11 34.33
C ASP A 47 -11.34 2.38 33.26
N GLY A 48 -10.81 1.28 32.72
CA GLY A 48 -11.45 0.48 31.67
C GLY A 48 -11.37 1.07 30.26
N ARG A 49 -10.63 2.17 30.07
CA ARG A 49 -10.44 2.79 28.75
C ARG A 49 -9.22 2.16 28.06
N VAL A 50 -9.48 1.41 26.98
CA VAL A 50 -8.41 0.78 26.19
C VAL A 50 -8.59 1.14 24.72
N VAL A 51 -7.54 1.66 24.10
CA VAL A 51 -7.47 1.83 22.64
C VAL A 51 -6.84 0.58 22.04
N ARG A 52 -7.57 -0.12 21.17
CA ARG A 52 -7.07 -1.28 20.42
C ARG A 52 -7.04 -0.97 18.93
N ARG A 53 -5.90 -1.19 18.27
CA ARG A 53 -5.70 -0.92 16.85
C ARG A 53 -4.81 -1.98 16.21
N THR A 54 -5.02 -2.25 14.92
CA THR A 54 -4.00 -2.93 14.12
C THR A 54 -2.87 -1.95 13.81
N ILE A 55 -1.64 -2.42 13.78
CA ILE A 55 -0.46 -1.64 13.33
C ILE A 55 0.16 -2.33 12.11
N THR A 56 1.03 -1.64 11.36
CA THR A 56 1.97 -2.25 10.40
C THR A 56 1.39 -3.41 9.57
N GLY A 57 0.45 -3.05 8.67
CA GLY A 57 -0.22 -4.02 7.80
C GLY A 57 -0.43 -3.45 6.41
N ASN A 58 0.07 -4.16 5.41
CA ASN A 58 -0.02 -3.79 4.02
C ASN A 58 -0.89 -4.81 3.27
N SER A 59 -1.31 -4.46 2.07
CA SER A 59 -2.16 -5.31 1.24
C SER A 59 -1.92 -4.95 -0.22
N ALA A 60 -2.06 -5.92 -1.11
CA ALA A 60 -1.95 -5.76 -2.55
C ALA A 60 -2.98 -6.65 -3.25
N HIS A 61 -3.25 -6.33 -4.51
CA HIS A 61 -4.06 -7.16 -5.40
C HIS A 61 -3.14 -7.83 -6.40
N PHE A 62 -3.11 -9.17 -6.38
CA PHE A 62 -2.37 -9.97 -7.35
C PHE A 62 -3.30 -10.33 -8.51
N VAL A 63 -2.78 -10.21 -9.73
CA VAL A 63 -3.40 -10.76 -10.94
C VAL A 63 -2.61 -12.00 -11.33
N LEU A 64 -3.28 -13.15 -11.30
CA LEU A 64 -2.70 -14.44 -11.65
C LEU A 64 -3.31 -14.99 -12.94
N ASP A 65 -2.56 -15.76 -13.70
CA ASP A 65 -3.11 -16.56 -14.81
C ASP A 65 -3.73 -17.88 -14.31
N GLY A 66 -4.28 -18.67 -15.25
CA GLY A 66 -4.91 -19.96 -14.95
C GLY A 66 -3.97 -21.01 -14.35
N GLU A 67 -2.66 -20.81 -14.47
CA GLU A 67 -1.61 -21.67 -13.93
C GLU A 67 -1.09 -21.17 -12.57
N GLY A 68 -1.60 -20.04 -12.06
CA GLY A 68 -1.20 -19.46 -10.78
C GLY A 68 0.09 -18.63 -10.85
N ARG A 69 0.56 -18.27 -12.05
CA ARG A 69 1.71 -17.39 -12.25
C ARG A 69 1.27 -15.94 -12.15
N VAL A 70 2.10 -15.11 -11.52
CA VAL A 70 1.84 -13.68 -11.36
C VAL A 70 1.99 -12.98 -12.72
N VAL A 71 0.90 -12.35 -13.14
CA VAL A 71 0.84 -11.47 -14.31
C VAL A 71 1.08 -10.02 -13.90
N ASP A 72 0.53 -9.59 -12.76
CA ASP A 72 0.70 -8.21 -12.28
C ASP A 72 0.43 -8.12 -10.77
N VAL A 73 0.88 -7.04 -10.13
CA VAL A 73 0.57 -6.73 -8.73
C VAL A 73 0.26 -5.25 -8.56
N LEU A 74 -0.90 -4.94 -7.99
CA LEU A 74 -1.32 -3.58 -7.66
C LEU A 74 -1.17 -3.36 -6.16
N PRO A 75 -0.12 -2.64 -5.70
CA PRO A 75 0.14 -2.49 -4.28
C PRO A 75 -0.75 -1.39 -3.66
N GLY A 76 -1.28 -1.61 -2.46
CA GLY A 76 -1.92 -0.56 -1.65
C GLY A 76 -3.32 -0.15 -2.09
N LEU A 77 -3.76 1.01 -1.60
CA LEU A 77 -5.09 1.58 -1.89
C LEU A 77 -5.04 2.53 -3.09
N TRP A 78 -6.00 2.34 -3.98
CA TRP A 78 -6.23 3.18 -5.15
C TRP A 78 -7.64 3.75 -5.07
N SER A 79 -7.89 4.83 -5.78
CA SER A 79 -9.27 5.22 -6.12
C SER A 79 -9.91 4.18 -7.06
N PRO A 80 -11.24 4.04 -7.08
CA PRO A 80 -11.92 3.06 -7.92
C PRO A 80 -11.58 3.19 -9.41
N VAL A 81 -11.56 4.42 -9.93
CA VAL A 81 -11.26 4.70 -11.34
C VAL A 81 -9.83 4.31 -11.70
N ALA A 82 -8.84 4.74 -10.91
CA ALA A 82 -7.44 4.40 -11.18
C ALA A 82 -7.18 2.90 -11.00
N PHE A 83 -7.84 2.27 -10.01
CA PHE A 83 -7.75 0.83 -9.78
C PHE A 83 -8.25 0.03 -10.98
N ARG A 84 -9.43 0.40 -11.52
CA ARG A 84 -9.98 -0.23 -12.72
C ARG A 84 -9.06 -0.08 -13.92
N GLN A 85 -8.54 1.12 -14.18
CA GLN A 85 -7.61 1.37 -15.29
C GLN A 85 -6.34 0.51 -15.20
N ALA A 86 -5.81 0.35 -13.98
CA ALA A 86 -4.67 -0.53 -13.74
C ALA A 86 -5.02 -2.00 -14.02
N LEU A 87 -6.18 -2.49 -13.56
CA LEU A 87 -6.64 -3.85 -13.84
C LEU A 87 -6.96 -4.10 -15.32
N GLU A 88 -7.55 -3.13 -16.03
CA GLU A 88 -7.75 -3.18 -17.48
C GLU A 88 -6.41 -3.34 -18.21
N SER A 89 -5.37 -2.66 -17.72
CA SER A 89 -4.02 -2.85 -18.21
C SER A 89 -3.51 -4.26 -17.90
N SER A 90 -3.72 -4.79 -16.70
CA SER A 90 -3.35 -6.18 -16.37
C SER A 90 -4.08 -7.22 -17.23
N LEU A 91 -5.35 -7.00 -17.59
CA LEU A 91 -6.09 -7.85 -18.53
C LEU A 91 -5.50 -7.79 -19.95
N ALA A 92 -5.13 -6.60 -20.43
CA ALA A 92 -4.48 -6.46 -21.73
C ALA A 92 -3.11 -7.18 -21.76
N LEU A 93 -2.36 -7.13 -20.65
CA LEU A 93 -1.12 -7.89 -20.48
C LEU A 93 -1.39 -9.40 -20.53
N HIS A 94 -2.37 -9.88 -19.75
CA HIS A 94 -2.76 -11.29 -19.78
C HIS A 94 -3.12 -11.75 -21.20
N GLY A 95 -3.95 -10.98 -21.92
CA GLY A 95 -4.35 -11.30 -23.29
C GLY A 95 -3.19 -11.33 -24.29
N ALA A 96 -2.19 -10.47 -24.12
CA ALA A 96 -0.97 -10.48 -24.94
C ALA A 96 -0.07 -11.69 -24.67
N LEU A 97 -0.07 -12.19 -23.43
CA LEU A 97 0.79 -13.30 -23.00
C LEU A 97 0.14 -14.67 -23.16
N ALA A 98 -1.20 -14.76 -23.17
CA ALA A 98 -1.95 -16.01 -23.25
C ALA A 98 -1.64 -16.91 -24.47
N PRO A 99 -1.37 -16.39 -25.69
CA PRO A 99 -1.08 -17.24 -26.84
C PRO A 99 0.40 -17.65 -26.96
N LEU A 100 1.26 -17.22 -26.05
CA LEU A 100 2.70 -17.45 -26.13
C LEU A 100 3.11 -18.71 -25.36
N GLU A 101 4.10 -19.43 -25.90
CA GLU A 101 4.79 -20.51 -25.21
C GLU A 101 5.67 -19.96 -24.07
N ASP A 102 6.06 -20.79 -23.11
CA ASP A 102 6.66 -20.32 -21.84
C ASP A 102 7.91 -19.43 -22.01
N ASP A 103 8.86 -19.78 -22.89
CA ASP A 103 10.07 -18.98 -23.11
C ASP A 103 9.74 -17.61 -23.75
N ASP A 104 8.89 -17.61 -24.78
CA ASP A 104 8.43 -16.40 -25.46
C ASP A 104 7.58 -15.53 -24.53
N ARG A 105 6.79 -16.17 -23.65
CA ARG A 105 5.97 -15.53 -22.64
C ARG A 105 6.82 -14.79 -21.63
N LEU A 106 7.89 -15.41 -21.11
CA LEU A 106 8.80 -14.75 -20.15
C LEU A 106 9.52 -13.56 -20.80
N ALA A 107 10.01 -13.73 -22.03
CA ALA A 107 10.62 -12.63 -22.78
C ALA A 107 9.63 -11.48 -23.02
N ALA A 108 8.39 -11.77 -23.42
CA ALA A 108 7.34 -10.78 -23.61
C ALA A 108 6.94 -10.08 -22.31
N LEU A 109 6.78 -10.84 -21.22
CA LEU A 109 6.47 -10.30 -19.89
C LEU A 109 7.55 -9.31 -19.43
N ALA A 110 8.82 -9.66 -19.62
CA ALA A 110 9.94 -8.78 -19.30
C ALA A 110 9.87 -7.46 -20.07
N VAL A 111 9.63 -7.51 -21.38
CA VAL A 111 9.54 -6.32 -22.24
C VAL A 111 8.32 -5.46 -21.89
N LEU A 112 7.17 -6.08 -21.64
CA LEU A 112 5.93 -5.36 -21.36
C LEU A 112 5.99 -4.64 -20.01
N HIS A 113 6.52 -5.28 -18.97
CA HIS A 113 6.72 -4.61 -17.69
C HIS A 113 7.82 -3.55 -17.72
N GLU A 114 8.92 -3.77 -18.45
CA GLU A 114 9.95 -2.74 -18.67
C GLU A 114 9.36 -1.51 -19.37
N THR A 115 8.48 -1.71 -20.36
CA THR A 115 7.79 -0.63 -21.06
C THR A 115 6.88 0.15 -20.12
N ARG A 116 6.14 -0.54 -19.23
CA ARG A 116 5.31 0.11 -18.21
C ARG A 116 6.13 0.91 -17.21
N PHE A 117 7.21 0.31 -16.70
CA PHE A 117 8.15 0.98 -15.81
C PHE A 117 8.64 2.30 -16.41
N GLU A 118 9.09 2.28 -17.67
CA GLU A 118 9.60 3.49 -18.34
C GLU A 118 8.49 4.54 -18.54
N ALA A 119 7.27 4.11 -18.87
CA ALA A 119 6.12 5.01 -19.00
C ALA A 119 5.75 5.68 -17.65
N ASP A 120 5.73 4.91 -16.56
CA ASP A 120 5.41 5.44 -15.24
C ASP A 120 6.51 6.34 -14.68
N ALA A 121 7.78 5.99 -14.90
CA ALA A 121 8.91 6.84 -14.53
C ALA A 121 8.86 8.18 -15.29
N ALA A 122 8.54 8.15 -16.58
CA ALA A 122 8.34 9.38 -17.36
C ALA A 122 7.17 10.21 -16.85
N ARG A 123 6.04 9.55 -16.56
CA ARG A 123 4.83 10.18 -16.02
C ARG A 123 5.09 10.84 -14.67
N LEU A 124 5.78 10.18 -13.75
CA LEU A 124 6.17 10.78 -12.47
C LEU A 124 7.08 11.99 -12.68
N GLY A 125 8.05 11.90 -13.60
CA GLY A 125 8.90 13.03 -13.96
C GLY A 125 8.10 14.23 -14.48
N ASP A 126 7.10 14.00 -15.32
CA ASP A 126 6.21 15.04 -15.84
C ASP A 126 5.30 15.64 -14.76
N GLU A 127 4.76 14.83 -13.86
CA GLU A 127 3.98 15.32 -12.71
C GLU A 127 4.84 16.16 -11.77
N MET A 128 6.08 15.76 -11.52
CA MET A 128 7.02 16.55 -10.74
C MET A 128 7.39 17.87 -11.44
N ALA A 129 7.51 17.87 -12.76
CA ALA A 129 7.77 19.08 -13.55
C ALA A 129 6.63 20.11 -13.49
N ARG A 130 5.39 19.68 -13.20
CA ARG A 130 4.23 20.56 -13.01
C ARG A 130 4.21 21.23 -11.64
N ILE A 131 4.81 20.59 -10.63
CA ILE A 131 4.84 21.06 -9.24
C ILE A 131 6.09 21.89 -8.99
N ARG A 132 7.24 21.39 -9.46
CA ARG A 132 8.57 21.97 -9.27
C ARG A 132 9.47 21.63 -10.46
N ARG A 133 10.79 21.72 -10.29
CA ARG A 133 11.74 21.34 -11.34
C ARG A 133 11.67 19.83 -11.61
N ARG A 134 11.62 19.44 -12.89
CA ARG A 134 11.74 18.04 -13.32
C ARG A 134 13.01 17.41 -12.71
N PRO A 135 12.89 16.27 -12.01
CA PRO A 135 14.06 15.57 -11.50
C PRO A 135 14.92 15.05 -12.65
N ASP A 136 16.18 14.74 -12.36
CA ASP A 136 17.04 14.06 -13.31
C ASP A 136 16.42 12.69 -13.68
N PRO A 137 16.19 12.40 -14.98
CA PRO A 137 15.50 11.18 -15.39
C PRO A 137 16.25 9.89 -15.03
N GLU A 138 17.58 9.92 -14.98
CA GLU A 138 18.38 8.73 -14.64
C GLU A 138 18.32 8.46 -13.13
N ALA A 139 18.47 9.51 -12.31
CA ALA A 139 18.30 9.41 -10.87
C ALA A 139 16.88 8.95 -10.47
N LEU A 140 15.84 9.43 -11.17
CA LEU A 140 14.46 9.02 -10.92
C LEU A 140 14.27 7.52 -11.21
N ARG A 141 14.77 7.04 -12.36
CA ARG A 141 14.71 5.61 -12.70
C ARG A 141 15.47 4.77 -11.69
N ALA A 142 16.70 5.15 -11.34
CA ALA A 142 17.49 4.43 -10.34
C ALA A 142 16.75 4.30 -9.00
N TRP A 143 16.09 5.37 -8.57
CA TRP A 143 15.25 5.36 -7.35
C TRP A 143 14.00 4.48 -7.47
N LEU A 144 13.34 4.44 -8.63
CA LEU A 144 12.17 3.57 -8.86
C LEU A 144 12.55 2.10 -9.08
N ARG A 145 13.77 1.78 -9.54
CA ARG A 145 14.22 0.38 -9.64
C ARG A 145 14.68 -0.20 -8.31
N SER A 146 15.05 0.68 -7.38
CA SER A 146 15.48 0.26 -6.04
C SER A 146 14.26 0.13 -5.13
N PRO A 147 13.95 -1.07 -4.60
CA PRO A 147 12.96 -1.19 -3.54
C PRO A 147 13.43 -0.43 -2.29
N PRO A 148 12.50 0.02 -1.43
CA PRO A 148 12.84 0.71 -0.18
C PRO A 148 13.70 -0.13 0.77
N GLY A 149 13.46 -1.44 0.83
CA GLY A 149 14.22 -2.39 1.65
C GLY A 149 15.09 -3.32 0.82
N ASP A 150 16.06 -3.93 1.49
CA ASP A 150 16.93 -5.01 1.00
C ASP A 150 16.56 -6.37 1.64
N GLY A 151 15.37 -6.46 2.24
CA GLY A 151 14.89 -7.61 3.01
C GLY A 151 15.37 -7.63 4.47
N SER A 152 16.21 -6.68 4.90
CA SER A 152 16.57 -6.55 6.31
C SER A 152 15.43 -6.01 7.17
N ARG A 153 15.49 -6.27 8.48
CA ARG A 153 14.55 -5.73 9.45
C ARG A 153 14.76 -4.23 9.60
N VAL A 154 13.73 -3.45 9.33
CA VAL A 154 13.72 -2.00 9.55
C VAL A 154 12.86 -1.65 10.75
N ALA A 155 13.05 -0.47 11.35
CA ALA A 155 12.18 -0.04 12.44
C ALA A 155 10.72 0.15 11.95
N ALA A 156 9.73 -0.08 12.81
CA ALA A 156 8.31 -0.02 12.44
C ALA A 156 7.89 1.34 11.86
N VAL A 157 8.55 2.41 12.29
CA VAL A 157 8.36 3.78 11.79
C VAL A 157 8.89 3.99 10.37
N GLU A 158 9.82 3.13 9.92
CA GLU A 158 10.42 3.16 8.58
C GLU A 158 9.66 2.30 7.58
N ALA A 159 8.94 1.27 8.05
CA ALA A 159 8.12 0.43 7.21
C ALA A 159 7.14 1.26 6.38
N VAL A 160 7.14 1.08 5.06
CA VAL A 160 6.40 1.93 4.12
C VAL A 160 4.90 1.85 4.40
N PRO A 161 4.25 2.97 4.81
CA PRO A 161 2.82 2.94 5.03
C PRO A 161 2.10 3.00 3.67
N MET A 162 1.38 1.94 3.31
CA MET A 162 0.68 1.84 2.01
C MET A 162 -0.63 2.64 1.93
N ALA A 163 -1.13 3.10 3.07
CA ALA A 163 -2.28 3.99 3.20
C ALA A 163 -1.91 5.18 4.10
N ILE A 164 -1.97 6.39 3.56
CA ILE A 164 -1.56 7.65 4.22
C ILE A 164 -2.53 8.00 5.34
N GLY A 165 -3.83 7.77 5.16
CA GLY A 165 -4.83 7.94 6.21
C GLY A 165 -4.57 7.04 7.42
N LYS A 166 -4.10 5.81 7.17
CA LYS A 166 -3.64 4.89 8.22
C LYS A 166 -2.36 5.42 8.89
N ALA A 167 -1.40 5.87 8.09
CA ALA A 167 -0.15 6.45 8.57
C ALA A 167 -0.37 7.67 9.48
N LYS A 168 -1.34 8.54 9.17
CA LYS A 168 -1.68 9.73 9.98
C LYS A 168 -2.09 9.36 11.41
N ILE A 169 -2.68 8.18 11.62
CA ILE A 169 -3.04 7.66 12.95
C ILE A 169 -1.87 6.90 13.58
N GLU A 170 -1.16 6.08 12.80
CA GLU A 170 -0.10 5.19 13.30
C GLU A 170 1.21 5.92 13.59
N ALA A 171 1.61 6.91 12.78
CA ALA A 171 2.90 7.59 12.90
C ALA A 171 3.21 8.18 14.28
N PRO A 172 2.30 8.90 14.98
CA PRO A 172 2.60 9.38 16.33
C PRO A 172 2.74 8.24 17.35
N ILE A 173 1.96 7.16 17.18
CA ILE A 173 1.99 5.99 18.05
C ILE A 173 3.27 5.19 17.82
N LEU A 174 3.61 4.88 16.56
CA LEU A 174 4.82 4.20 16.17
C LEU A 174 6.05 5.03 16.52
N GLY A 175 6.03 6.35 16.34
CA GLY A 175 7.14 7.23 16.72
C GLY A 175 7.37 7.32 18.24
N ALA A 176 6.32 7.17 19.05
CA ALA A 176 6.45 7.05 20.50
C ALA A 176 6.92 5.63 20.90
N ALA A 177 6.25 4.60 20.40
CA ALA A 177 6.57 3.20 20.67
C ALA A 177 8.00 2.82 20.23
N THR A 178 8.42 3.25 19.04
CA THR A 178 9.79 3.02 18.52
C THR A 178 10.83 3.65 19.44
N ARG A 179 10.59 4.86 19.98
CA ARG A 179 11.51 5.50 20.93
C ARG A 179 11.57 4.78 22.28
N GLU A 180 10.43 4.35 22.80
CA GLU A 180 10.33 3.67 24.10
C GLU A 180 10.82 2.21 24.05
N LEU A 181 10.61 1.52 22.92
CA LEU A 181 10.97 0.11 22.69
C LEU A 181 12.31 -0.05 21.97
N GLY A 182 13.04 1.06 21.77
CA GLY A 182 14.42 1.07 21.30
C GLY A 182 14.62 1.03 19.78
N GLY A 183 13.60 0.88 18.96
CA GLY A 183 13.78 0.94 17.50
C GLY A 183 14.49 2.22 17.05
N ARG A 184 15.48 2.10 16.17
CA ARG A 184 16.24 3.23 15.63
C ARG A 184 16.00 3.36 14.14
N PRO A 185 15.63 4.56 13.63
CA PRO A 185 15.59 4.76 12.20
C PRO A 185 17.02 4.65 11.63
N SER A 186 17.17 3.78 10.64
CA SER A 186 18.43 3.40 10.02
C SER A 186 18.65 4.07 8.65
N GLN A 187 17.58 4.54 7.98
CA GLN A 187 17.67 5.00 6.60
C GLN A 187 17.17 6.43 6.39
N ARG A 188 18.05 7.30 5.88
CA ARG A 188 17.67 8.56 5.21
C ARG A 188 17.75 8.34 3.70
N PHE A 189 16.65 7.98 3.08
CA PHE A 189 16.54 8.02 1.62
C PHE A 189 16.26 9.45 1.16
N VAL A 190 17.15 9.99 0.32
CA VAL A 190 16.85 11.20 -0.45
C VAL A 190 16.05 10.75 -1.67
N SER A 191 14.75 11.05 -1.68
CA SER A 191 13.86 10.71 -2.79
C SER A 191 13.85 11.83 -3.85
N PRO A 192 14.04 11.51 -5.14
CA PRO A 192 13.77 12.44 -6.23
C PRO A 192 12.25 12.64 -6.51
N GLY A 193 11.38 11.79 -5.95
CA GLY A 193 9.92 11.83 -6.07
C GLY A 193 9.23 12.89 -5.20
N PRO A 194 7.92 12.73 -4.90
CA PRO A 194 7.17 13.72 -4.11
C PRO A 194 7.81 13.93 -2.73
N ALA A 195 8.05 15.19 -2.37
CA ALA A 195 8.76 15.56 -1.14
C ALA A 195 7.88 15.41 0.11
N ASP A 196 6.58 15.63 -0.02
CA ASP A 196 5.63 15.61 1.10
C ASP A 196 4.21 15.19 0.66
N ASP A 197 3.29 15.21 1.62
CA ASP A 197 1.88 14.86 1.45
C ASP A 197 1.11 15.87 0.58
N LEU A 198 1.56 17.13 0.51
CA LEU A 198 0.93 18.16 -0.32
C LEU A 198 1.27 17.91 -1.79
N GLU A 199 2.53 17.65 -2.12
CA GLU A 199 2.93 17.27 -3.48
C GLU A 199 2.17 16.00 -3.92
N ARG A 200 2.08 14.98 -3.05
CA ARG A 200 1.28 13.78 -3.34
C ARG A 200 -0.19 14.08 -3.58
N LEU A 201 -0.79 14.97 -2.78
CA LEU A 201 -2.18 15.37 -2.97
C LEU A 201 -2.38 16.08 -4.32
N MET A 202 -1.47 16.99 -4.70
CA MET A 202 -1.55 17.69 -5.99
C MET A 202 -1.52 16.73 -7.18
N ILE A 203 -0.67 15.70 -7.11
CA ILE A 203 -0.65 14.65 -8.13
C ILE A 203 -1.93 13.82 -8.07
N GLY A 204 -2.30 13.36 -6.87
CA GLY A 204 -3.47 12.55 -6.61
C GLY A 204 -4.78 13.16 -7.11
N GLN A 205 -4.94 14.48 -7.01
CA GLN A 205 -6.09 15.20 -7.57
C GLN A 205 -6.26 15.00 -9.08
N ARG A 206 -5.16 14.82 -9.83
CA ARG A 206 -5.22 14.57 -11.28
C ARG A 206 -5.35 13.09 -11.61
N LEU A 207 -4.82 12.21 -10.75
CA LEU A 207 -4.77 10.78 -11.01
C LEU A 207 -6.01 10.02 -10.54
N ALA A 208 -6.55 10.39 -9.39
CA ALA A 208 -7.54 9.58 -8.72
C ALA A 208 -8.95 9.69 -9.34
N ALA A 209 -9.21 10.78 -10.07
CA ALA A 209 -10.50 11.03 -10.72
C ALA A 209 -11.71 10.72 -9.81
N ILE A 210 -11.61 11.15 -8.54
CA ILE A 210 -12.62 10.92 -7.51
C ILE A 210 -12.94 12.24 -6.82
N ASP A 211 -14.21 12.62 -6.89
CA ASP A 211 -14.75 13.82 -6.24
C ASP A 211 -15.62 13.47 -5.03
N GLU A 212 -16.35 12.36 -5.11
CA GLU A 212 -17.29 11.90 -4.09
C GLU A 212 -17.19 10.38 -3.88
N LEU A 213 -17.60 9.91 -2.70
CA LEU A 213 -17.76 8.49 -2.41
C LEU A 213 -19.18 8.03 -2.81
N PRO A 214 -19.34 6.80 -3.32
CA PRO A 214 -20.66 6.29 -3.64
C PRO A 214 -21.51 6.10 -2.36
N ALA A 215 -22.83 6.13 -2.52
CA ALA A 215 -23.77 6.02 -1.40
C ALA A 215 -23.58 4.74 -0.56
N SER A 216 -23.15 3.64 -1.21
CA SER A 216 -22.77 2.37 -0.56
C SER A 216 -21.58 2.54 0.39
N SER A 217 -20.53 3.25 -0.02
CA SER A 217 -19.39 3.58 0.85
C SER A 217 -19.81 4.44 2.03
N LEU A 218 -20.65 5.46 1.79
CA LEU A 218 -21.16 6.34 2.85
C LEU A 218 -22.03 5.56 3.86
N ALA A 219 -22.84 4.61 3.38
CA ALA A 219 -23.64 3.75 4.23
C ALA A 219 -22.76 2.84 5.12
N ILE A 220 -21.67 2.30 4.58
CA ILE A 220 -20.69 1.52 5.37
C ILE A 220 -20.07 2.41 6.46
N ILE A 221 -19.55 3.59 6.09
CA ILE A 221 -18.91 4.52 7.03
C ILE A 221 -19.90 4.93 8.15
N ALA A 222 -21.15 5.24 7.79
CA ALA A 222 -22.17 5.57 8.78
C ALA A 222 -22.47 4.39 9.72
N GLY A 223 -22.53 3.17 9.19
CA GLY A 223 -22.73 1.94 9.95
C GLY A 223 -21.59 1.58 10.90
N GLU A 224 -20.36 2.03 10.62
CA GLU A 224 -19.20 1.87 11.51
C GLU A 224 -19.23 2.82 12.73
N GLN A 225 -20.12 3.81 12.73
CA GLN A 225 -20.31 4.78 13.81
C GLN A 225 -18.98 5.38 14.35
N PRO A 226 -18.08 5.89 13.49
CA PRO A 226 -16.71 6.24 13.88
C PRO A 226 -16.61 7.39 14.89
N LEU A 227 -17.69 8.15 15.08
CA LEU A 227 -17.73 9.37 15.90
C LEU A 227 -18.55 9.21 17.20
N ASP A 228 -19.29 8.10 17.36
CA ASP A 228 -20.32 7.98 18.39
C ASP A 228 -19.78 8.06 19.82
N ALA A 229 -18.60 7.49 20.03
CA ALA A 229 -17.90 7.51 21.32
C ALA A 229 -16.94 8.70 21.48
N LEU A 230 -16.78 9.54 20.44
CA LEU A 230 -15.78 10.60 20.41
C LEU A 230 -16.37 11.99 20.64
N ILE A 231 -17.56 12.24 20.10
CA ILE A 231 -18.17 13.58 20.11
C ILE A 231 -19.70 13.54 20.35
N PRO A 232 -20.30 14.62 20.88
CA PRO A 232 -21.75 14.72 21.06
C PRO A 232 -22.54 14.64 19.75
N ALA A 233 -23.78 14.16 19.81
CA ALA A 233 -24.64 13.99 18.65
C ALA A 233 -24.83 15.27 17.81
N SER A 234 -24.85 16.44 18.47
CA SER A 234 -25.00 17.75 17.82
C SER A 234 -23.85 18.13 16.90
N GLU A 235 -22.67 17.52 17.04
CA GLU A 235 -21.47 17.83 16.25
C GLU A 235 -21.19 16.78 15.16
N ARG A 236 -21.95 15.67 15.13
CA ARG A 236 -21.63 14.49 14.31
C ARG A 236 -21.77 14.73 12.82
N GLU A 237 -22.76 15.50 12.38
CA GLU A 237 -23.00 15.75 10.96
C GLU A 237 -21.80 16.47 10.31
N GLU A 238 -21.39 17.59 10.92
CA GLU A 238 -20.26 18.39 10.44
C GLU A 238 -18.93 17.62 10.54
N ALA A 239 -18.73 16.86 11.63
CA ALA A 239 -17.56 16.01 11.79
C ALA A 239 -17.51 14.86 10.79
N MET A 240 -18.66 14.28 10.43
CA MET A 240 -18.76 13.25 9.39
C MET A 240 -18.38 13.81 8.03
N ALA A 241 -18.87 15.01 7.68
CA ALA A 241 -18.49 15.68 6.43
C ALA A 241 -16.97 15.92 6.35
N ARG A 242 -16.35 16.37 7.44
CA ARG A 242 -14.88 16.51 7.53
C ARG A 242 -14.15 15.17 7.42
N LEU A 243 -14.66 14.12 8.06
CA LEU A 243 -14.08 12.77 7.99
C LEU A 243 -14.08 12.25 6.54
N VAL A 244 -15.20 12.39 5.84
CA VAL A 244 -15.32 11.98 4.43
C VAL A 244 -14.38 12.80 3.53
N ALA A 245 -14.29 14.11 3.74
CA ALA A 245 -13.35 14.96 3.00
C ALA A 245 -11.89 14.54 3.24
N GLY A 246 -11.51 14.25 4.48
CA GLY A 246 -10.18 13.74 4.83
C GLY A 246 -9.88 12.36 4.25
N LEU A 247 -10.89 11.49 4.16
CA LEU A 247 -10.77 10.19 3.49
C LEU A 247 -10.53 10.35 1.99
N LEU A 248 -11.26 11.22 1.31
CA LEU A 248 -11.04 11.52 -0.12
C LEU A 248 -9.64 12.09 -0.37
N GLU A 249 -9.15 12.97 0.51
CA GLU A 249 -7.77 13.45 0.45
C GLU A 249 -6.77 12.29 0.56
N SER A 250 -6.94 11.40 1.54
CA SER A 250 -6.09 10.21 1.70
C SER A 250 -6.11 9.33 0.46
N ILE A 251 -7.29 9.04 -0.11
CA ILE A 251 -7.42 8.20 -1.32
C ILE A 251 -6.64 8.79 -2.49
N ARG A 252 -6.65 10.13 -2.65
CA ARG A 252 -5.88 10.81 -3.70
C ARG A 252 -4.38 10.64 -3.46
N GLN A 253 -3.92 10.88 -2.23
CA GLN A 253 -2.50 10.73 -1.89
C GLN A 253 -2.03 9.27 -2.05
N ASP A 254 -2.85 8.32 -1.63
CA ASP A 254 -2.59 6.88 -1.76
C ASP A 254 -2.56 6.45 -3.22
N THR A 255 -3.51 6.92 -4.04
CA THR A 255 -3.48 6.67 -5.49
C THR A 255 -2.19 7.17 -6.10
N ALA A 256 -1.74 8.39 -5.77
CA ALA A 256 -0.48 8.93 -6.31
C ALA A 256 0.73 8.10 -5.91
N LYS A 257 0.84 7.75 -4.61
CA LYS A 257 1.93 6.94 -4.09
C LYS A 257 1.96 5.55 -4.73
N ASN A 258 0.81 4.88 -4.75
CA ASN A 258 0.72 3.51 -5.20
C ASN A 258 0.89 3.39 -6.71
N ALA A 259 0.33 4.32 -7.49
CA ALA A 259 0.42 4.31 -8.93
C ALA A 259 1.77 4.77 -9.49
N LEU A 260 2.42 5.76 -8.87
CA LEU A 260 3.64 6.35 -9.44
C LEU A 260 4.93 6.01 -8.69
N GLU A 261 4.86 5.50 -7.47
CA GLU A 261 6.05 5.13 -6.70
C GLU A 261 6.18 3.62 -6.52
N LEU A 262 5.07 2.91 -6.29
CA LEU A 262 5.12 1.51 -5.90
C LEU A 262 4.79 0.54 -7.04
N ALA A 263 3.78 0.81 -7.88
CA ALA A 263 3.53 0.02 -9.08
C ALA A 263 4.73 -0.03 -10.04
N PRO A 264 5.50 1.05 -10.26
CA PRO A 264 6.68 0.97 -11.12
C PRO A 264 7.78 0.08 -10.53
N ARG A 265 7.93 0.06 -9.20
CA ARG A 265 8.85 -0.87 -8.53
C ARG A 265 8.45 -2.33 -8.77
N VAL A 266 7.16 -2.63 -8.67
CA VAL A 266 6.62 -3.95 -9.03
C VAL A 266 6.93 -4.28 -10.49
N HIS A 267 6.67 -3.36 -11.42
CA HIS A 267 6.94 -3.60 -12.84
C HIS A 267 8.43 -3.82 -13.11
N SER A 268 9.33 -3.05 -12.48
CA SER A 268 10.77 -3.28 -12.59
C SER A 268 11.17 -4.67 -12.08
N GLU A 269 10.61 -5.11 -10.95
CA GLU A 269 10.93 -6.42 -10.38
C GLU A 269 10.38 -7.58 -11.23
N LEU A 270 9.12 -7.50 -11.67
CA LEU A 270 8.54 -8.53 -12.53
C LEU A 270 9.31 -8.62 -13.86
N ALA A 271 9.76 -7.48 -14.40
CA ALA A 271 10.60 -7.46 -15.59
C ALA A 271 11.96 -8.13 -15.36
N ARG A 272 12.60 -7.88 -14.22
CA ARG A 272 13.88 -8.50 -13.84
C ARG A 272 13.73 -10.00 -13.68
N ARG A 273 12.75 -10.45 -12.88
CA ARG A 273 12.48 -11.88 -12.64
C ARG A 273 12.22 -12.63 -13.92
N ALA A 274 11.38 -12.09 -14.79
CA ALA A 274 11.07 -12.71 -16.08
C ALA A 274 12.31 -12.82 -16.99
N ARG A 275 13.18 -11.81 -16.98
CA ARG A 275 14.44 -11.81 -17.76
C ARG A 275 15.47 -12.80 -17.22
N GLU A 276 15.51 -12.98 -15.91
CA GLU A 276 16.48 -13.84 -15.22
C GLU A 276 15.97 -15.28 -15.03
N GLY A 277 14.73 -15.57 -15.44
CA GLY A 277 14.11 -16.88 -15.28
C GLY A 277 13.81 -17.21 -13.80
N GLU A 278 13.63 -16.19 -12.97
CA GLU A 278 13.27 -16.39 -11.57
C GLU A 278 11.79 -16.76 -11.40
N ALA A 279 11.49 -17.33 -10.24
CA ALA A 279 10.14 -17.74 -9.86
C ALA A 279 9.16 -16.55 -9.85
N LEU A 280 8.07 -16.72 -10.62
CA LEU A 280 6.93 -15.81 -10.75
C LEU A 280 5.64 -16.39 -10.14
N ASP A 281 5.73 -17.43 -9.32
CA ASP A 281 4.59 -17.91 -8.54
C ASP A 281 4.22 -16.91 -7.44
N PHE A 282 2.97 -17.00 -6.97
CA PHE A 282 2.43 -16.15 -5.93
C PHE A 282 3.33 -16.08 -4.68
N GLU A 283 3.81 -17.21 -4.16
CA GLU A 283 4.58 -17.25 -2.91
C GLU A 283 5.91 -16.52 -3.04
N SER A 284 6.60 -16.70 -4.17
CA SER A 284 7.89 -16.07 -4.45
C SER A 284 7.78 -14.55 -4.58
N VAL A 285 6.77 -14.06 -5.30
CA VAL A 285 6.55 -12.62 -5.50
C VAL A 285 6.02 -11.97 -4.23
N ASP A 286 5.10 -12.63 -3.51
CA ASP A 286 4.56 -12.13 -2.26
C ASP A 286 5.64 -11.95 -1.19
N ARG A 287 6.54 -12.94 -1.05
CA ARG A 287 7.67 -12.86 -0.12
C ARG A 287 8.54 -11.63 -0.37
N TRP A 288 8.88 -11.36 -1.63
CA TRP A 288 9.62 -10.16 -2.03
C TRP A 288 8.83 -8.89 -1.75
N LEU A 289 7.55 -8.85 -2.12
CA LEU A 289 6.69 -7.70 -1.93
C LEU A 289 6.66 -7.29 -0.45
N TYR A 290 6.47 -8.25 0.45
CA TYR A 290 6.43 -7.98 1.88
C TYR A 290 7.80 -7.64 2.48
N ALA A 291 8.88 -8.29 2.05
CA ALA A 291 10.21 -8.07 2.60
C ALA A 291 10.85 -6.76 2.11
N GLU A 292 10.74 -6.46 0.83
CA GLU A 292 11.52 -5.40 0.18
C GLU A 292 10.67 -4.17 -0.16
N LEU A 293 9.46 -4.36 -0.71
CA LEU A 293 8.60 -3.23 -1.07
C LEU A 293 7.87 -2.64 0.15
N PHE A 294 7.30 -3.52 0.98
CA PHE A 294 6.54 -3.13 2.17
C PHE A 294 7.39 -3.05 3.44
N GLN A 295 8.59 -3.64 3.44
CA GLN A 295 9.50 -3.68 4.58
C GLN A 295 8.86 -4.25 5.86
N THR A 296 8.08 -5.30 5.69
CA THR A 296 7.40 -6.04 6.77
C THR A 296 7.65 -7.55 6.61
N PRO A 297 8.92 -8.00 6.65
CA PRO A 297 9.26 -9.39 6.36
C PRO A 297 8.59 -10.37 7.33
N ALA A 298 8.33 -11.59 6.87
CA ALA A 298 7.59 -12.60 7.62
C ALA A 298 8.33 -13.11 8.87
N ASP A 299 9.66 -13.06 8.85
CA ASP A 299 10.53 -13.53 9.93
C ASP A 299 10.73 -12.50 11.05
N ASP A 300 10.18 -11.28 10.90
CA ASP A 300 10.11 -10.29 11.97
C ASP A 300 8.73 -10.34 12.66
N PRO A 301 8.63 -11.04 13.81
CA PRO A 301 7.38 -11.13 14.56
C PRO A 301 6.96 -9.80 15.21
N TRP A 302 7.89 -8.85 15.34
CA TRP A 302 7.68 -7.57 16.02
C TRP A 302 7.59 -6.39 15.06
N LEU A 303 7.76 -6.63 13.76
CA LEU A 303 7.59 -5.65 12.69
C LEU A 303 8.40 -4.37 12.92
N GLY A 304 9.63 -4.53 13.38
CA GLY A 304 10.53 -3.42 13.65
C GLY A 304 10.24 -2.65 14.93
N LEU A 305 9.31 -3.09 15.79
CA LEU A 305 8.99 -2.39 17.03
C LEU A 305 10.00 -2.64 18.15
N ILE A 306 10.78 -3.72 18.05
CA ILE A 306 11.68 -4.17 19.13
C ILE A 306 13.11 -4.20 18.61
N ASP A 307 14.00 -3.53 19.33
CA ASP A 307 15.44 -3.69 19.17
C ASP A 307 15.97 -4.58 20.32
N PRO A 308 16.41 -5.82 20.03
CA PRO A 308 16.91 -6.74 21.06
C PRO A 308 18.22 -6.28 21.71
N THR A 309 18.87 -5.23 21.17
CA THR A 309 20.10 -4.67 21.73
C THR A 309 19.84 -3.61 22.81
N ILE A 310 18.58 -3.24 23.07
CA ILE A 310 18.22 -2.19 24.01
C ILE A 310 17.59 -2.77 25.28
N TYR A 311 18.21 -2.43 26.42
CA TYR A 311 17.69 -2.77 27.73
C TYR A 311 16.58 -1.79 28.14
N THR A 312 15.36 -2.30 28.33
CA THR A 312 14.17 -1.49 28.65
C THR A 312 13.91 -1.35 30.15
N GLY A 313 14.69 -2.02 31.00
CA GLY A 313 14.49 -1.99 32.46
C GLY A 313 13.31 -2.84 32.97
N LEU A 314 12.64 -3.58 32.09
CA LEU A 314 11.52 -4.46 32.41
C LEU A 314 11.91 -5.94 32.32
N PRO A 315 11.36 -6.82 33.18
CA PRO A 315 11.46 -8.27 32.99
C PRO A 315 11.02 -8.66 31.57
N ASP A 316 11.80 -9.52 30.91
CA ASP A 316 11.57 -9.96 29.52
C ASP A 316 11.39 -8.81 28.52
N GLY A 317 11.98 -7.65 28.80
CA GLY A 317 11.84 -6.45 27.96
C GLY A 317 10.45 -5.80 28.03
N GLY A 318 9.55 -6.28 28.90
CA GLY A 318 8.13 -5.90 28.91
C GLY A 318 7.26 -6.73 27.95
N LEU A 319 7.80 -7.82 27.42
CA LEU A 319 7.14 -8.68 26.44
C LEU A 319 6.48 -9.87 27.11
N LYS A 320 5.40 -10.36 26.50
CA LYS A 320 4.79 -11.65 26.84
C LYS A 320 4.67 -12.49 25.56
N PRO A 321 4.99 -13.80 25.63
CA PRO A 321 4.73 -14.74 24.54
C PRO A 321 3.23 -14.92 24.30
#